data_AF-A0A833XP84-F1
#
_entry.id   AF-A0A833XP84-F1
#
_cell.length_a   1.000
_cell.length_b   1.000
_cell.length_c   1.000
_cell.angle_alpha   90.00
_cell.angle_beta   90.00
_cell.angle_gamma   90.00
#
_symmetry.space_group_name_H-M   'P 1'
#
loop_
_entity.id
_entity.type
_entity.pdbx_description
1 polymer ?
#
loop_
_entity_poly.entity_id
_entity_poly.type
_entity_poly.pdbx_seq_one_letter_code
_entity_poly.pdbx_strand_id
1 'polypeptide(L)'
;MTRGHHQKPPPEPSNSRVANQTKRKHRHDDAEESHCSDKNSNRTKNRRSGIVSGLETQTLIPDSPRISPNCNRFDHLSSSPRKRRKKRVRNSRATEGTYRKWVSSSCDFSDCKDKLVIVSYNILGVNNASNHPDLYCKVPPEFLEWDQRKILIHEEINNYNASILCFQEVDRFEDLDDLFQTEGFVGVYKARTGEACDGCAIFWKDKLFTLLHQENIEFRSFGLRDNVAQLCVLELIQNQSESKYTQASMSPPIRNRRLLVGNIHVLFNPNRGDIKLGQVRMFLERAYKLSRQWGDIPVVIGGDLNSIPQSPIYQFLASSELDVQLYDRRKISGQLEYAYQCRDFRFQNENAARRGAWMPNPKPLLYRWSDEELRLATGIGGVTHVQHQLKLCSAYIGVPGSSRTRDNHGEPLATSYHSKFMGRVDYIWHTEELVPVRVLETLPINSLRRSGGLPSEKWGSDHLALVCELAFADDVNGTE
;
A
#
# COMPACT_ATOMS: atom_id res chain seq x y z
N MET A 1 2.69 -26.17 -75.33
CA MET A 1 3.43 -25.03 -74.75
C MET A 1 3.58 -25.27 -73.25
N THR A 2 4.82 -25.43 -72.79
CA THR A 2 5.40 -25.10 -71.45
C THR A 2 4.47 -25.07 -70.23
N ARG A 3 4.49 -26.12 -69.39
CA ARG A 3 5.25 -26.27 -68.12
C ARG A 3 4.73 -25.40 -66.95
N GLY A 4 4.09 -26.08 -65.99
CA GLY A 4 3.72 -25.55 -64.68
C GLY A 4 4.75 -25.85 -63.59
N HIS A 5 4.75 -25.00 -62.56
CA HIS A 5 5.45 -25.22 -61.29
C HIS A 5 4.47 -24.95 -60.14
N HIS A 6 4.09 -26.03 -59.44
CA HIS A 6 3.56 -25.99 -58.08
C HIS A 6 4.62 -26.62 -57.17
N GLN A 7 5.10 -25.88 -56.17
CA GLN A 7 5.92 -26.41 -55.09
C GLN A 7 5.02 -26.79 -53.90
N LYS A 8 5.18 -28.03 -53.43
CA LYS A 8 4.60 -28.61 -52.20
C LYS A 8 5.51 -28.32 -51.00
N PRO A 9 4.97 -28.31 -49.76
CA PRO A 9 5.75 -28.16 -48.53
C PRO A 9 6.40 -29.49 -48.09
N PRO A 10 7.49 -29.47 -47.27
CA PRO A 10 8.12 -30.66 -46.71
C PRO A 10 7.48 -31.13 -45.38
N PRO A 11 7.75 -32.37 -44.91
CA PRO A 11 6.92 -33.09 -43.95
C PRO A 11 7.36 -32.98 -42.48
N GLU A 12 6.42 -33.25 -41.57
CA GLU A 12 6.63 -33.45 -40.12
C GLU A 12 7.37 -34.76 -39.80
N PRO A 13 8.08 -34.82 -38.66
CA PRO A 13 8.33 -36.07 -37.96
C PRO A 13 7.66 -36.13 -36.57
N SER A 14 7.01 -37.28 -36.32
CA SER A 14 6.23 -37.64 -35.14
C SER A 14 7.05 -38.21 -33.96
N ASN A 15 6.72 -37.74 -32.75
CA ASN A 15 6.68 -38.38 -31.43
C ASN A 15 7.64 -39.51 -31.01
N SER A 16 8.29 -39.31 -29.85
CA SER A 16 8.29 -40.33 -28.78
C SER A 16 8.41 -39.69 -27.38
N ARG A 17 7.57 -40.17 -26.46
CA ARG A 17 7.49 -39.83 -25.03
C ARG A 17 8.51 -40.66 -24.25
N VAL A 18 9.23 -40.05 -23.30
CA VAL A 18 9.73 -40.74 -22.10
C VAL A 18 9.69 -39.78 -20.91
N ALA A 19 8.99 -40.21 -19.86
CA ALA A 19 8.95 -39.58 -18.55
C ALA A 19 10.24 -39.88 -17.77
N ASN A 20 10.74 -38.93 -16.98
CA ASN A 20 11.73 -39.23 -15.95
C ASN A 20 11.39 -38.52 -14.64
N GLN A 21 10.98 -39.33 -13.67
CA GLN A 21 11.14 -39.08 -12.24
C GLN A 21 12.63 -39.14 -11.89
N THR A 22 13.11 -38.24 -11.04
CA THR A 22 14.41 -38.43 -10.38
C THR A 22 14.29 -38.22 -8.88
N LYS A 23 14.58 -39.31 -8.18
CA LYS A 23 14.66 -39.49 -6.74
C LYS A 23 15.85 -38.73 -6.14
N ARG A 24 15.62 -38.26 -4.91
CA ARG A 24 16.62 -37.96 -3.87
C ARG A 24 17.69 -39.06 -3.78
N LYS A 25 18.95 -38.66 -3.63
CA LYS A 25 19.98 -39.47 -2.98
C LYS A 25 20.95 -38.56 -2.22
N HIS A 26 21.00 -38.77 -0.91
CA HIS A 26 22.12 -38.38 -0.05
C HIS A 26 23.41 -39.02 -0.57
N ARG A 27 24.52 -38.28 -0.49
CA ARG A 27 25.78 -38.85 -0.01
C ARG A 27 26.68 -37.77 0.58
N HIS A 28 27.32 -38.24 1.64
CA HIS A 28 28.24 -37.62 2.56
C HIS A 28 29.69 -37.68 2.02
N ASP A 29 30.52 -36.81 2.60
CA ASP A 29 31.94 -36.98 2.95
C ASP A 29 33.04 -36.27 2.14
N ASP A 30 33.75 -35.42 2.91
CA ASP A 30 35.19 -35.22 3.05
C ASP A 30 35.99 -34.64 1.87
N ALA A 31 37.01 -33.80 2.04
CA ALA A 31 37.61 -33.01 3.13
C ALA A 31 38.75 -32.22 2.43
N GLU A 32 39.15 -31.05 2.91
CA GLU A 32 40.57 -30.79 3.22
C GLU A 32 40.78 -29.39 3.83
N GLU A 33 41.61 -29.41 4.86
CA GLU A 33 41.97 -28.36 5.79
C GLU A 33 43.05 -27.42 5.25
N SER A 34 43.12 -26.22 5.83
CA SER A 34 44.42 -25.58 6.08
C SER A 34 44.44 -24.95 7.47
N HIS A 35 45.24 -25.56 8.34
CA HIS A 35 45.63 -25.15 9.69
C HIS A 35 46.28 -23.75 9.78
N CYS A 36 46.10 -23.07 10.93
CA CYS A 36 47.24 -22.65 11.78
C CYS A 36 46.82 -22.27 13.22
N SER A 37 47.07 -23.22 14.14
CA SER A 37 47.63 -23.14 15.50
C SER A 37 47.12 -22.18 16.60
N ASP A 38 46.77 -22.85 17.70
CA ASP A 38 46.63 -22.47 19.11
C ASP A 38 47.74 -21.59 19.73
N LYS A 39 47.37 -20.86 20.81
CA LYS A 39 47.85 -21.16 22.19
C LYS A 39 47.14 -20.37 23.30
N ASN A 40 46.59 -21.15 24.25
CA ASN A 40 46.56 -21.00 25.72
C ASN A 40 45.85 -19.81 26.39
N SER A 41 45.26 -19.91 27.59
CA SER A 41 44.82 -20.99 28.49
C SER A 41 44.32 -20.34 29.79
N ASN A 42 43.29 -20.93 30.42
CA ASN A 42 42.95 -21.01 31.87
C ASN A 42 41.45 -20.72 32.12
N ARG A 43 40.61 -21.75 32.39
CA ARG A 43 40.36 -22.46 33.67
C ARG A 43 39.72 -21.52 34.73
N THR A 44 38.59 -21.83 35.38
CA THR A 44 38.11 -23.15 35.86
C THR A 44 36.62 -23.14 36.25
N LYS A 45 35.99 -24.34 36.16
CA LYS A 45 34.66 -24.79 36.65
C LYS A 45 34.63 -24.89 38.20
N ASN A 46 33.56 -25.15 38.98
CA ASN A 46 32.44 -26.09 38.82
C ASN A 46 31.41 -26.01 40.00
N ARG A 47 30.11 -26.14 39.69
CA ARG A 47 28.95 -26.89 40.30
C ARG A 47 28.87 -27.35 41.78
N ARG A 48 27.62 -27.35 42.31
CA ARG A 48 26.87 -28.50 42.96
C ARG A 48 25.38 -28.14 43.24
N SER A 49 24.38 -28.86 42.67
CA SER A 49 23.53 -30.00 43.19
C SER A 49 22.31 -29.57 44.05
N GLY A 50 21.05 -30.06 43.99
CA GLY A 50 20.31 -31.09 43.23
C GLY A 50 19.13 -31.70 44.07
N ILE A 51 17.93 -31.88 43.46
CA ILE A 51 16.87 -32.95 43.63
C ILE A 51 16.07 -32.99 45.00
N VAL A 52 14.72 -33.13 45.11
CA VAL A 52 13.83 -34.35 45.03
C VAL A 52 12.31 -34.00 45.20
N SER A 53 11.47 -34.94 44.74
CA SER A 53 10.03 -35.13 44.37
C SER A 53 8.88 -35.17 45.42
N GLY A 54 7.61 -35.17 44.93
CA GLY A 54 6.54 -36.13 45.36
C GLY A 54 5.10 -35.60 45.61
N LEU A 55 4.06 -36.31 45.09
CA LEU A 55 2.58 -36.09 45.17
C LEU A 55 1.97 -36.36 46.59
N GLU A 56 0.70 -36.17 47.00
CA GLU A 56 -0.67 -36.39 46.45
C GLU A 56 -1.71 -35.85 47.51
N THR A 57 -2.96 -35.40 47.24
CA THR A 57 -4.25 -36.15 47.39
C THR A 57 -5.49 -35.20 47.26
N GLN A 58 -6.63 -35.77 46.80
CA GLN A 58 -7.98 -35.25 46.44
C GLN A 58 -8.84 -34.70 47.62
N THR A 59 -9.98 -33.98 47.41
CA THR A 59 -11.39 -34.49 47.41
C THR A 59 -12.44 -33.40 47.02
N LEU A 60 -13.64 -33.82 46.58
CA LEU A 60 -14.77 -33.15 45.89
C LEU A 60 -15.90 -32.51 46.77
N ILE A 61 -16.52 -31.40 46.29
CA ILE A 61 -17.97 -30.99 46.05
C ILE A 61 -19.09 -31.40 47.09
N PRO A 62 -20.21 -30.66 47.44
CA PRO A 62 -21.23 -29.95 46.59
C PRO A 62 -22.03 -28.66 47.05
N ASP A 63 -22.68 -28.04 46.05
CA ASP A 63 -24.02 -27.38 45.89
C ASP A 63 -24.58 -26.12 46.64
N SER A 64 -24.80 -25.03 45.85
CA SER A 64 -25.95 -24.09 45.62
C SER A 64 -27.05 -23.74 46.69
N PRO A 65 -28.00 -22.79 46.43
CA PRO A 65 -27.95 -21.31 46.31
C PRO A 65 -29.05 -20.59 47.19
N ARG A 66 -29.12 -19.23 47.26
CA ARG A 66 -30.36 -18.40 47.51
C ARG A 66 -30.04 -16.88 47.63
N ILE A 67 -30.53 -16.01 46.74
CA ILE A 67 -31.76 -15.15 46.81
C ILE A 67 -31.66 -13.94 47.76
N SER A 68 -31.73 -12.73 47.17
CA SER A 68 -31.97 -11.43 47.81
C SER A 68 -33.41 -11.25 48.33
N PRO A 69 -33.66 -10.27 49.22
CA PRO A 69 -34.60 -9.22 48.80
C PRO A 69 -34.27 -7.78 49.31
N ASN A 70 -34.52 -6.80 48.45
CA ASN A 70 -35.37 -5.59 48.62
C ASN A 70 -35.64 -5.06 50.06
N CYS A 71 -35.78 -3.77 50.37
CA CYS A 71 -35.89 -2.49 49.65
C CYS A 71 -36.09 -1.38 50.73
N ASN A 72 -36.07 -0.10 50.31
CA ASN A 72 -36.57 1.11 51.00
C ASN A 72 -35.61 1.70 52.06
N ARG A 73 -35.35 3.00 52.15
CA ARG A 73 -36.19 4.18 51.86
C ARG A 73 -35.28 5.42 51.86
N PHE A 74 -35.44 6.32 50.90
CA PHE A 74 -34.91 7.70 50.98
C PHE A 74 -36.01 8.59 51.54
N ASP A 75 -35.65 9.50 52.45
CA ASP A 75 -36.43 10.71 52.75
C ASP A 75 -35.50 11.94 52.78
N HIS A 76 -35.92 12.95 52.01
CA HIS A 76 -35.33 14.27 51.84
C HIS A 76 -35.80 15.20 52.99
N LEU A 77 -35.07 16.22 53.47
CA LEU A 77 -34.89 17.55 52.89
C LEU A 77 -34.17 18.43 53.94
N SER A 78 -33.20 19.26 53.54
CA SER A 78 -33.18 20.71 53.84
C SER A 78 -31.90 21.37 53.34
N SER A 79 -32.04 22.62 52.95
CA SER A 79 -31.24 23.32 51.95
C SER A 79 -30.35 24.43 52.52
N SER A 80 -29.07 24.42 52.08
CA SER A 80 -28.17 25.58 51.82
C SER A 80 -27.62 26.42 52.99
N PRO A 81 -26.50 27.19 52.85
CA PRO A 81 -25.83 27.58 51.60
C PRO A 81 -24.28 27.46 51.55
N ARG A 82 -23.81 27.08 50.35
CA ARG A 82 -22.68 27.64 49.58
C ARG A 82 -21.35 27.95 50.31
N LYS A 83 -20.39 27.01 50.19
CA LYS A 83 -18.97 27.33 49.94
C LYS A 83 -18.59 26.84 48.54
N ARG A 84 -18.40 27.79 47.60
CA ARG A 84 -17.89 27.53 46.25
C ARG A 84 -16.47 26.96 46.32
N ARG A 85 -16.34 25.63 46.30
CA ARG A 85 -15.11 24.95 45.90
C ARG A 85 -15.17 24.77 44.39
N LYS A 86 -14.30 25.50 43.65
CA LYS A 86 -14.01 25.24 42.23
C LYS A 86 -13.51 23.80 42.12
N LYS A 87 -14.40 22.87 41.80
CA LYS A 87 -14.00 21.52 41.37
C LYS A 87 -13.37 21.72 40.01
N ARG A 88 -12.05 21.60 39.94
CA ARG A 88 -11.33 21.36 38.69
C ARG A 88 -11.99 20.13 38.07
N VAL A 89 -12.86 20.36 37.09
CA VAL A 89 -13.21 19.33 36.12
C VAL A 89 -11.88 19.03 35.44
N ARG A 90 -11.26 17.89 35.80
CA ARG A 90 -10.28 17.28 34.93
C ARG A 90 -11.08 16.93 33.68
N ASN A 91 -11.09 17.85 32.71
CA ASN A 91 -11.29 17.45 31.32
C ASN A 91 -10.20 16.41 31.08
N SER A 92 -10.59 15.14 31.01
CA SER A 92 -9.83 14.15 30.29
C SER A 92 -9.73 14.70 28.87
N ARG A 93 -8.64 15.42 28.57
CA ARG A 93 -8.14 15.52 27.22
C ARG A 93 -7.92 14.07 26.80
N ALA A 94 -8.91 13.47 26.15
CA ALA A 94 -8.66 12.35 25.28
C ALA A 94 -7.45 12.76 24.42
N THR A 95 -6.46 11.90 24.31
CA THR A 95 -5.25 12.12 23.52
C THR A 95 -5.64 12.36 22.06
N GLU A 96 -5.88 13.63 21.74
CA GLU A 96 -6.30 14.14 20.45
C GLU A 96 -5.10 14.04 19.49
N GLY A 97 -4.84 12.82 18.98
CA GLY A 97 -3.73 12.61 18.05
C GLY A 97 -3.23 11.19 17.83
N THR A 98 -3.90 10.15 18.34
CA THR A 98 -3.42 8.76 18.20
C THR A 98 -4.16 7.90 17.18
N TYR A 99 -5.41 8.24 16.83
CA TYR A 99 -6.22 7.47 15.90
C TYR A 99 -6.52 8.28 14.64
N ARG A 100 -6.42 7.61 13.48
CA ARG A 100 -6.79 8.17 12.18
C ARG A 100 -8.31 8.27 12.08
N LYS A 101 -8.81 9.24 11.31
CA LYS A 101 -10.24 9.53 11.21
C LYS A 101 -10.71 9.36 9.78
N TRP A 102 -11.85 8.69 9.61
CA TRP A 102 -12.58 8.69 8.36
C TRP A 102 -13.18 10.07 8.11
N VAL A 103 -13.05 10.56 6.89
CA VAL A 103 -13.71 11.77 6.42
C VAL A 103 -14.50 11.42 5.17
N SER A 104 -15.79 11.75 5.19
CA SER A 104 -16.72 11.47 4.10
C SER A 104 -16.70 12.57 3.06
N SER A 105 -17.01 12.18 1.82
CA SER A 105 -17.32 13.10 0.75
C SER A 105 -18.51 14.00 1.12
N SER A 106 -18.61 15.14 0.44
CA SER A 106 -19.71 16.10 0.68
C SER A 106 -21.04 15.62 0.09
N CYS A 107 -20.99 14.70 -0.88
CA CYS A 107 -22.18 14.09 -1.48
C CYS A 107 -22.67 12.91 -0.63
N ASP A 108 -23.99 12.73 -0.58
CA ASP A 108 -24.59 11.59 0.11
C ASP A 108 -24.52 10.34 -0.79
N PHE A 109 -23.85 9.31 -0.28
CA PHE A 109 -23.72 7.99 -0.93
C PHE A 109 -24.29 6.89 -0.04
N SER A 110 -25.18 7.21 0.90
CA SER A 110 -25.76 6.25 1.84
C SER A 110 -26.45 5.10 1.12
N ASP A 111 -27.11 5.37 -0.01
CA ASP A 111 -27.90 4.41 -0.78
C ASP A 111 -27.07 3.50 -1.72
N CYS A 112 -25.79 3.80 -1.94
CA CYS A 112 -24.93 2.94 -2.76
C CYS A 112 -24.75 1.58 -2.07
N LYS A 113 -25.11 0.49 -2.77
CA LYS A 113 -25.14 -0.86 -2.22
C LYS A 113 -23.77 -1.53 -2.22
N ASP A 114 -23.00 -1.35 -3.29
CA ASP A 114 -21.69 -2.00 -3.42
C ASP A 114 -20.57 -1.01 -3.11
N LYS A 115 -20.21 -0.92 -1.83
CA LYS A 115 -19.09 -0.13 -1.34
C LYS A 115 -17.87 -1.02 -1.11
N LEU A 116 -16.71 -0.58 -1.59
CA LEU A 116 -15.46 -1.32 -1.52
C LEU A 116 -14.43 -0.51 -0.74
N VAL A 117 -13.79 -1.11 0.25
CA VAL A 117 -12.67 -0.49 0.97
C VAL A 117 -11.35 -0.95 0.37
N ILE A 118 -10.62 -0.04 -0.26
CA ILE A 118 -9.32 -0.27 -0.87
C ILE A 118 -8.22 0.27 0.04
N VAL A 119 -7.21 -0.56 0.31
CA VAL A 119 -6.00 -0.16 1.04
C VAL A 119 -4.79 -0.22 0.10
N SER A 120 -3.96 0.81 0.09
CA SER A 120 -2.61 0.78 -0.50
C SER A 120 -1.58 1.06 0.59
N TYR A 121 -0.60 0.17 0.77
CA TYR A 121 0.34 0.29 1.88
C TYR A 121 1.71 -0.32 1.57
N ASN A 122 2.75 0.52 1.56
CA ASN A 122 4.13 0.05 1.61
C ASN A 122 4.43 -0.40 3.05
N ILE A 123 4.72 -1.68 3.25
CA ILE A 123 4.83 -2.27 4.59
C ILE A 123 6.26 -2.34 5.14
N LEU A 124 7.22 -1.74 4.43
CA LEU A 124 8.64 -1.75 4.74
C LEU A 124 9.21 -3.18 4.86
N GLY A 125 9.86 -3.63 3.78
CA GLY A 125 10.47 -4.96 3.72
C GLY A 125 11.52 -5.14 4.83
N VAL A 126 11.57 -6.31 5.46
CA VAL A 126 12.55 -6.64 6.51
C VAL A 126 13.98 -6.41 6.02
N ASN A 127 14.29 -6.86 4.80
CA ASN A 127 15.61 -6.68 4.21
C ASN A 127 15.86 -5.20 3.86
N ASN A 128 14.83 -4.47 3.40
CA ASN A 128 14.95 -3.05 3.08
C ASN A 128 15.25 -2.22 4.35
N ALA A 129 14.56 -2.49 5.45
CA ALA A 129 14.83 -1.87 6.75
C ALA A 129 16.26 -2.14 7.24
N SER A 130 16.69 -3.40 7.16
CA SER A 130 18.02 -3.85 7.62
C SER A 130 19.17 -3.29 6.78
N ASN A 131 18.97 -3.13 5.47
CA ASN A 131 19.98 -2.63 4.54
C ASN A 131 20.16 -1.11 4.59
N HIS A 132 19.24 -0.37 5.24
CA HIS A 132 19.25 1.10 5.28
C HIS A 132 19.16 1.66 6.71
N PRO A 133 20.08 1.27 7.63
CA PRO A 133 20.04 1.69 9.03
C PRO A 133 20.17 3.21 9.22
N ASP A 134 20.75 3.91 8.24
CA ASP A 134 20.86 5.37 8.23
C ASP A 134 19.50 6.08 8.11
N LEU A 135 18.50 5.44 7.51
CA LEU A 135 17.13 5.96 7.43
C LEU A 135 16.39 5.86 8.77
N TYR A 136 16.74 4.86 9.58
CA TYR A 136 16.05 4.51 10.82
C TYR A 136 16.89 4.78 12.07
N CYS A 137 17.95 5.58 11.99
CA CYS A 137 18.85 5.89 13.10
C CYS A 137 18.19 6.55 14.33
N LYS A 138 16.94 7.03 14.20
CA LYS A 138 16.13 7.61 15.28
C LYS A 138 15.00 6.68 15.75
N VAL A 139 14.84 5.54 15.10
CA VAL A 139 13.83 4.53 15.42
C VAL A 139 14.47 3.52 16.36
N PRO A 140 13.90 3.28 17.56
CA PRO A 140 14.35 2.20 18.43
C PRO A 140 14.36 0.85 17.68
N PRO A 141 15.44 0.04 17.79
CA PRO A 141 15.57 -1.22 17.03
C PRO A 141 14.39 -2.18 17.22
N GLU A 142 13.79 -2.22 18.41
CA GLU A 142 12.60 -3.03 18.70
C GLU A 142 11.43 -2.74 17.74
N PHE A 143 11.29 -1.50 17.27
CA PHE A 143 10.22 -1.13 16.34
C PHE A 143 10.52 -1.52 14.89
N LEU A 144 11.74 -1.95 14.58
CA LEU A 144 12.13 -2.47 13.26
C LEU A 144 11.92 -4.00 13.17
N GLU A 145 11.83 -4.68 14.31
CA GLU A 145 11.66 -6.13 14.37
C GLU A 145 10.37 -6.59 13.69
N TRP A 146 10.49 -7.55 12.78
CA TRP A 146 9.38 -7.99 11.94
C TRP A 146 8.21 -8.53 12.75
N ASP A 147 8.46 -9.32 13.79
CA ASP A 147 7.40 -9.92 14.59
C ASP A 147 6.54 -8.86 15.30
N GLN A 148 7.14 -7.74 15.71
CA GLN A 148 6.41 -6.61 16.26
C GLN A 148 5.65 -5.85 15.17
N ARG A 149 6.33 -5.52 14.05
CA ARG A 149 5.72 -4.77 12.94
C ARG A 149 4.53 -5.50 12.32
N LYS A 150 4.64 -6.82 12.12
CA LYS A 150 3.58 -7.68 11.57
C LYS A 150 2.30 -7.60 12.41
N ILE A 151 2.42 -7.62 13.74
CA ILE A 151 1.27 -7.49 14.65
C ILE A 151 0.61 -6.12 14.48
N LEU A 152 1.40 -5.03 14.44
CA LEU A 152 0.88 -3.68 14.26
C LEU A 152 0.20 -3.49 12.89
N ILE A 153 0.80 -4.03 11.82
CA ILE A 153 0.22 -3.99 10.46
C ILE A 153 -1.11 -4.74 10.45
N HIS A 154 -1.18 -5.91 11.08
CA HIS A 154 -2.42 -6.69 11.17
C HIS A 154 -3.53 -5.94 11.92
N GLU A 155 -3.21 -5.43 13.12
CA GLU A 155 -4.15 -4.63 13.91
C GLU A 155 -4.63 -3.39 13.15
N GLU A 156 -3.72 -2.72 12.43
CA GLU A 156 -4.04 -1.59 11.58
C GLU A 156 -5.07 -1.97 10.51
N ILE A 157 -4.81 -3.04 9.75
CA ILE A 157 -5.69 -3.50 8.67
C ILE A 157 -7.06 -3.96 9.18
N ASN A 158 -7.11 -4.67 10.32
CA ASN A 158 -8.36 -5.14 10.90
C ASN A 158 -9.30 -4.00 11.30
N ASN A 159 -8.75 -2.84 11.65
CA ASN A 159 -9.54 -1.65 11.95
C ASN A 159 -10.14 -0.97 10.71
N TYR A 160 -9.69 -1.31 9.50
CA TYR A 160 -10.14 -0.66 8.27
C TYR A 160 -11.33 -1.34 7.60
N ASN A 161 -11.63 -2.60 7.96
CA ASN A 161 -12.62 -3.42 7.27
C ASN A 161 -12.38 -3.47 5.75
N ALA A 162 -11.12 -3.72 5.36
CA ALA A 162 -10.70 -3.69 3.97
C ALA A 162 -11.37 -4.79 3.13
N SER A 163 -11.73 -4.45 1.89
CA SER A 163 -12.19 -5.39 0.87
C SER A 163 -11.01 -5.91 0.04
N ILE A 164 -10.06 -5.02 -0.26
CA ILE A 164 -8.89 -5.29 -1.11
C ILE A 164 -7.66 -4.58 -0.51
N LEU A 165 -6.54 -5.29 -0.42
CA LEU A 165 -5.25 -4.78 0.06
C LEU A 165 -4.23 -4.81 -1.07
N CYS A 166 -3.53 -3.70 -1.29
CA CYS A 166 -2.41 -3.57 -2.21
C CYS A 166 -1.16 -3.25 -1.40
N PHE A 167 -0.29 -4.25 -1.21
CA PHE A 167 0.95 -4.09 -0.45
C PHE A 167 2.17 -3.92 -1.36
N GLN A 168 3.10 -3.06 -0.94
CA GLN A 168 4.43 -2.91 -1.53
C GLN A 168 5.51 -3.26 -0.49
N GLU A 169 6.69 -3.64 -0.96
CA GLU A 169 7.82 -4.11 -0.14
C GLU A 169 7.52 -5.37 0.69
N VAL A 170 6.77 -6.30 0.11
CA VAL A 170 6.46 -7.58 0.76
C VAL A 170 7.62 -8.56 0.56
N ASP A 171 8.39 -8.88 1.60
CA ASP A 171 9.43 -9.93 1.57
C ASP A 171 9.15 -11.14 2.49
N ARG A 172 8.03 -11.09 3.23
CA ARG A 172 7.51 -12.15 4.10
C ARG A 172 6.07 -12.45 3.75
N PHE A 173 5.84 -12.87 2.51
CA PHE A 173 4.48 -13.08 1.99
C PHE A 173 3.75 -14.19 2.77
N GLU A 174 4.42 -15.30 3.05
CA GLU A 174 3.84 -16.45 3.76
C GLU A 174 3.34 -16.08 5.16
N ASP A 175 4.13 -15.29 5.90
CA ASP A 175 3.73 -14.75 7.20
C ASP A 175 2.43 -13.90 7.11
N LEU A 176 2.25 -13.14 6.03
CA LEU A 176 1.07 -12.30 5.82
C LEU A 176 -0.11 -13.11 5.29
N ASP A 177 0.13 -14.08 4.42
CA ASP A 177 -0.89 -14.97 3.86
C ASP A 177 -1.54 -15.79 4.97
N ASP A 178 -0.74 -16.42 5.84
CA ASP A 178 -1.23 -17.16 7.01
C ASP A 178 -2.09 -16.25 7.92
N LEU A 179 -1.62 -15.03 8.15
CA LEU A 179 -2.28 -14.06 9.01
C LEU A 179 -3.62 -13.60 8.42
N PHE A 180 -3.62 -13.14 7.18
CA PHE A 180 -4.81 -12.59 6.53
C PHE A 180 -5.80 -13.65 6.04
N GLN A 181 -5.37 -14.91 5.89
CA GLN A 181 -6.27 -16.03 5.64
C GLN A 181 -7.26 -16.22 6.81
N THR A 182 -6.82 -16.02 8.05
CA THR A 182 -7.72 -16.07 9.23
C THR A 182 -8.80 -14.98 9.20
N GLU A 183 -8.51 -13.87 8.53
CA GLU A 183 -9.43 -12.76 8.29
C GLU A 183 -10.27 -12.95 7.02
N GLY A 184 -10.11 -14.06 6.29
CA GLY A 184 -10.86 -14.36 5.06
C GLY A 184 -10.33 -13.64 3.82
N PHE A 185 -9.06 -13.25 3.81
CA PHE A 185 -8.38 -12.84 2.59
C PHE A 185 -7.70 -14.01 1.90
N VAL A 186 -7.59 -13.90 0.59
CA VAL A 186 -6.66 -14.67 -0.23
C VAL A 186 -5.84 -13.68 -1.06
N GLY A 187 -4.61 -14.03 -1.40
CA GLY A 187 -3.73 -13.09 -2.10
C GLY A 187 -2.82 -13.70 -3.14
N VAL A 188 -2.29 -12.83 -3.99
CA VAL A 188 -1.27 -13.15 -4.99
C VAL A 188 -0.05 -12.27 -4.80
N TYR A 189 1.13 -12.87 -4.91
CA TYR A 189 2.41 -12.21 -4.73
C TYR A 189 3.21 -12.16 -6.02
N LYS A 190 3.95 -11.07 -6.20
CA LYS A 190 4.99 -10.96 -7.20
C LYS A 190 6.23 -10.32 -6.61
N ALA A 191 7.27 -11.14 -6.40
CA ALA A 191 8.61 -10.68 -6.07
C ALA A 191 9.19 -9.79 -7.20
N ARG A 192 10.02 -8.81 -6.82
CA ARG A 192 10.90 -8.11 -7.75
C ARG A 192 11.82 -9.11 -8.47
N THR A 193 12.31 -8.73 -9.64
CA THR A 193 13.33 -9.54 -10.31
C THR A 193 14.71 -9.27 -9.68
N GLY A 194 15.73 -10.03 -10.09
CA GLY A 194 17.09 -9.84 -9.56
C GLY A 194 17.23 -10.30 -8.10
N GLU A 195 18.10 -9.63 -7.35
CA GLU A 195 18.51 -10.07 -5.99
C GLU A 195 17.63 -9.51 -4.87
N ALA A 196 16.71 -8.59 -5.18
CA ALA A 196 15.82 -8.02 -4.18
C ALA A 196 14.77 -9.04 -3.74
N CYS A 197 14.60 -9.22 -2.42
CA CYS A 197 13.74 -10.28 -1.86
C CYS A 197 12.28 -9.84 -1.67
N ASP A 198 11.98 -8.56 -1.83
CA ASP A 198 10.66 -7.98 -1.67
C ASP A 198 9.89 -7.90 -3.01
N GLY A 199 8.59 -7.60 -2.91
CA GLY A 199 7.71 -7.50 -4.05
C GLY A 199 6.42 -6.74 -3.76
N CYS A 200 5.42 -6.98 -4.61
CA CYS A 200 4.06 -6.49 -4.43
C CYS A 200 3.13 -7.67 -4.14
N ALA A 201 2.10 -7.43 -3.32
CA ALA A 201 1.01 -8.37 -3.13
C ALA A 201 -0.36 -7.69 -3.27
N ILE A 202 -1.33 -8.42 -3.82
CA ILE A 202 -2.74 -8.03 -3.81
C ILE A 202 -3.52 -9.09 -3.05
N PHE A 203 -4.24 -8.69 -2.01
CA PHE A 203 -5.18 -9.55 -1.27
C PHE A 203 -6.61 -9.06 -1.46
N TRP A 204 -7.58 -9.96 -1.46
CA TRP A 204 -9.01 -9.64 -1.49
C TRP A 204 -9.80 -10.62 -0.62
N LYS A 205 -10.97 -10.19 -0.13
CA LYS A 205 -11.89 -11.07 0.61
C LYS A 205 -12.46 -12.14 -0.32
N ASP A 206 -12.21 -13.41 -0.02
CA ASP A 206 -12.60 -14.56 -0.85
C ASP A 206 -14.13 -14.69 -1.02
N LYS A 207 -14.89 -14.31 0.00
CA LYS A 207 -16.36 -14.29 0.00
C LYS A 207 -16.95 -13.09 -0.71
N LEU A 208 -16.16 -12.05 -0.99
CA LEU A 208 -16.62 -10.87 -1.71
C LEU A 208 -16.23 -10.91 -3.19
N PHE A 209 -15.12 -11.55 -3.56
CA PHE A 209 -14.64 -11.51 -4.93
C PHE A 209 -14.17 -12.86 -5.47
N THR A 210 -14.43 -13.06 -6.76
CA THR A 210 -13.79 -14.10 -7.57
C THR A 210 -12.68 -13.46 -8.41
N LEU A 211 -11.46 -14.02 -8.36
CA LEU A 211 -10.38 -13.64 -9.27
C LEU A 211 -10.64 -14.20 -10.66
N LEU A 212 -10.82 -13.32 -11.65
CA LEU A 212 -11.04 -13.70 -13.04
C LEU A 212 -9.75 -13.68 -13.87
N HIS A 213 -8.82 -12.79 -13.54
CA HIS A 213 -7.56 -12.65 -14.25
C HIS A 213 -6.46 -12.09 -13.36
N GLN A 214 -5.23 -12.55 -13.55
CA GLN A 214 -4.03 -12.00 -12.95
C GLN A 214 -2.96 -11.79 -14.03
N GLU A 215 -2.39 -10.60 -14.08
CA GLU A 215 -1.24 -10.26 -14.89
C GLU A 215 -0.15 -9.63 -14.01
N ASN A 216 1.10 -10.07 -14.17
CA ASN A 216 2.26 -9.49 -13.52
C ASN A 216 3.13 -8.82 -14.58
N ILE A 217 3.66 -7.62 -14.28
CA ILE A 217 4.57 -6.89 -15.15
C ILE A 217 5.96 -6.95 -14.55
N GLU A 218 6.91 -7.54 -15.28
CA GLU A 218 8.34 -7.49 -14.95
C GLU A 218 9.02 -6.41 -15.78
N PHE A 219 9.30 -5.26 -15.15
CA PHE A 219 9.87 -4.09 -15.83
C PHE A 219 11.24 -4.39 -16.46
N ARG A 220 11.96 -5.39 -15.96
CA ARG A 220 13.27 -5.81 -16.46
C ARG A 220 13.25 -6.19 -17.94
N SER A 221 12.18 -6.84 -18.38
CA SER A 221 12.02 -7.27 -19.79
C SER A 221 11.95 -6.08 -20.76
N PHE A 222 11.75 -4.87 -20.25
CA PHE A 222 11.69 -3.61 -21.01
C PHE A 222 12.88 -2.67 -20.71
N GLY A 223 13.91 -3.15 -20.01
CA GLY A 223 15.05 -2.32 -19.59
C GLY A 223 14.74 -1.36 -18.44
N LEU A 224 13.59 -1.51 -17.79
CA LEU A 224 13.07 -0.61 -16.76
C LEU A 224 13.37 -1.09 -15.33
N ARG A 225 14.56 -1.68 -15.11
CA ARG A 225 15.02 -2.26 -13.82
C ARG A 225 14.15 -3.40 -13.31
N ASP A 226 14.48 -3.87 -12.12
CA ASP A 226 13.92 -5.08 -11.53
C ASP A 226 12.59 -4.90 -10.78
N ASN A 227 12.01 -3.70 -10.83
CA ASN A 227 10.68 -3.45 -10.26
C ASN A 227 9.62 -4.36 -10.90
N VAL A 228 8.48 -4.47 -10.23
CA VAL A 228 7.31 -5.21 -10.71
C VAL A 228 6.03 -4.44 -10.45
N ALA A 229 4.97 -4.83 -11.15
CA ALA A 229 3.60 -4.42 -10.88
C ALA A 229 2.63 -5.60 -11.05
N GLN A 230 1.44 -5.49 -10.47
CA GLN A 230 0.38 -6.50 -10.54
C GLN A 230 -0.91 -5.87 -11.03
N LEU A 231 -1.68 -6.65 -11.79
CA LEU A 231 -3.02 -6.32 -12.28
C LEU A 231 -3.94 -7.53 -12.04
N CYS A 232 -5.03 -7.32 -11.30
CA CYS A 232 -6.02 -8.35 -11.01
C CYS A 232 -7.41 -7.89 -11.46
N VAL A 233 -8.11 -8.72 -12.23
CA VAL A 233 -9.54 -8.52 -12.52
C VAL A 233 -10.34 -9.32 -11.52
N LEU A 234 -11.15 -8.62 -10.73
CA LEU A 234 -11.99 -9.18 -9.68
C LEU A 234 -13.46 -9.00 -10.07
N GLU A 235 -14.27 -10.02 -9.83
CA GLU A 235 -15.74 -9.96 -9.96
C GLU A 235 -16.37 -10.04 -8.58
N LEU A 236 -17.24 -9.08 -8.26
CA LEU A 236 -17.99 -9.02 -7.01
C LEU A 236 -19.01 -10.17 -6.97
N ILE A 237 -18.96 -10.95 -5.91
CA ILE A 237 -19.91 -12.04 -5.65
C ILE A 237 -21.21 -11.41 -5.14
N GLN A 238 -22.23 -11.39 -5.99
CA GLN A 238 -23.56 -10.92 -5.59
C GLN A 238 -24.32 -12.05 -4.89
N ASN A 239 -24.68 -11.83 -3.62
CA ASN A 239 -25.51 -12.77 -2.87
C ASN A 239 -26.92 -12.80 -3.48
N GLN A 240 -27.27 -13.91 -4.14
CA GLN A 240 -28.60 -14.14 -4.73
C GLN A 240 -29.73 -14.35 -3.70
N SER A 241 -29.48 -14.07 -2.42
CA SER A 241 -30.41 -14.32 -1.33
C SER A 241 -31.21 -13.06 -0.99
N GLU A 242 -32.24 -12.75 -1.81
CA GLU A 242 -33.53 -12.17 -1.33
C GLU A 242 -34.63 -11.97 -2.40
N SER A 243 -34.61 -12.64 -3.56
CA SER A 243 -35.72 -12.53 -4.52
C SER A 243 -35.99 -13.81 -5.30
N LYS A 244 -36.37 -14.89 -4.59
CA LYS A 244 -37.04 -16.05 -5.22
C LYS A 244 -38.56 -16.07 -5.05
N TYR A 245 -39.16 -15.02 -4.49
CA TYR A 245 -40.61 -14.90 -4.38
C TYR A 245 -41.08 -13.48 -4.68
N THR A 246 -41.14 -13.11 -5.96
CA THR A 246 -42.19 -12.24 -6.50
C THR A 246 -42.13 -12.28 -8.02
N GLN A 247 -43.27 -12.60 -8.61
CA GLN A 247 -43.47 -12.70 -10.05
C GLN A 247 -43.33 -11.33 -10.72
N ALA A 248 -42.85 -11.34 -11.97
CA ALA A 248 -43.09 -10.33 -12.99
C ALA A 248 -42.93 -8.86 -12.55
N SER A 249 -41.68 -8.43 -12.37
CA SER A 249 -41.31 -7.02 -12.54
C SER A 249 -40.04 -6.95 -13.37
N MET A 250 -39.96 -5.97 -14.26
CA MET A 250 -38.82 -5.67 -15.13
C MET A 250 -37.64 -5.17 -14.28
N SER A 251 -37.07 -6.02 -13.42
CA SER A 251 -35.82 -5.69 -12.75
C SER A 251 -34.69 -5.67 -13.78
N PRO A 252 -33.81 -4.65 -13.75
CA PRO A 252 -32.65 -4.63 -14.62
C PRO A 252 -31.81 -5.89 -14.38
N PRO A 253 -31.09 -6.39 -15.43
CA PRO A 253 -30.26 -7.56 -15.29
C PRO A 253 -29.31 -7.38 -14.10
N ILE A 254 -29.16 -8.44 -13.31
CA ILE A 254 -28.12 -8.55 -12.28
C ILE A 254 -26.77 -8.27 -12.97
N ARG A 255 -26.23 -7.06 -12.77
CA ARG A 255 -25.00 -6.63 -13.44
C ARG A 255 -23.84 -7.17 -12.62
N ASN A 256 -23.17 -8.20 -13.13
CA ASN A 256 -21.92 -8.68 -12.53
C ASN A 256 -20.92 -7.51 -12.49
N ARG A 257 -20.60 -7.04 -11.29
CA ARG A 257 -19.65 -5.93 -11.13
C ARG A 257 -18.23 -6.47 -11.17
N ARG A 258 -17.44 -5.92 -12.08
CA ARG A 258 -16.03 -6.26 -12.25
C ARG A 258 -15.19 -5.02 -12.01
N LEU A 259 -14.00 -5.24 -11.47
CA LEU A 259 -13.04 -4.19 -11.16
C LEU A 259 -11.64 -4.66 -11.53
N LEU A 260 -10.87 -3.80 -12.19
CA LEU A 260 -9.44 -4.00 -12.36
C LEU A 260 -8.69 -3.32 -11.21
N VAL A 261 -7.92 -4.09 -10.46
CA VAL A 261 -7.06 -3.61 -9.38
C VAL A 261 -5.62 -3.67 -9.83
N GLY A 262 -4.94 -2.53 -9.80
CA GLY A 262 -3.52 -2.40 -10.06
C GLY A 262 -2.73 -2.09 -8.80
N ASN A 263 -1.55 -2.69 -8.68
CA ASN A 263 -0.58 -2.43 -7.62
C ASN A 263 0.82 -2.25 -8.21
N ILE A 264 1.54 -1.19 -7.82
CA ILE A 264 2.88 -0.89 -8.32
C ILE A 264 3.79 -0.30 -7.24
N HIS A 265 5.07 -0.65 -7.29
CA HIS A 265 6.14 0.05 -6.57
C HIS A 265 7.18 0.57 -7.58
N VAL A 266 7.09 1.86 -7.88
CA VAL A 266 7.93 2.56 -8.86
C VAL A 266 9.36 2.73 -8.32
N LEU A 267 10.36 2.70 -9.19
CA LEU A 267 11.77 2.85 -8.86
C LEU A 267 12.04 4.01 -7.89
N PHE A 268 12.74 3.74 -6.78
CA PHE A 268 13.09 4.75 -5.78
C PHE A 268 14.00 5.86 -6.32
N ASN A 269 15.07 5.50 -7.04
CA ASN A 269 16.17 6.40 -7.41
C ASN A 269 15.66 7.73 -8.02
N PRO A 270 15.83 8.87 -7.33
CA PRO A 270 15.26 10.13 -7.76
C PRO A 270 15.86 10.65 -9.07
N ASN A 271 17.09 10.23 -9.39
CA ASN A 271 17.77 10.65 -10.60
C ASN A 271 17.35 9.86 -11.85
N ARG A 272 16.42 8.91 -11.78
CA ARG A 272 16.03 8.03 -12.89
C ARG A 272 14.57 8.20 -13.32
N GLY A 273 14.17 9.45 -13.54
CA GLY A 273 12.83 9.79 -14.00
C GLY A 273 12.43 9.13 -15.33
N ASP A 274 13.37 8.94 -16.25
CA ASP A 274 13.20 8.15 -17.47
C ASP A 274 12.62 6.76 -17.19
N ILE A 275 13.21 6.05 -16.21
CA ILE A 275 12.75 4.71 -15.85
C ILE A 275 11.42 4.78 -15.11
N LYS A 276 11.27 5.72 -14.16
CA LYS A 276 10.01 5.88 -13.42
C LYS A 276 8.83 6.15 -14.36
N LEU A 277 8.99 7.08 -15.31
CA LEU A 277 7.96 7.40 -16.29
C LEU A 277 7.68 6.21 -17.22
N GLY A 278 8.71 5.49 -17.65
CA GLY A 278 8.56 4.26 -18.44
C GLY A 278 7.76 3.18 -17.70
N GLN A 279 8.04 2.98 -16.41
CA GLN A 279 7.31 2.03 -15.55
C GLN A 279 5.83 2.43 -15.43
N VAL A 280 5.55 3.69 -15.08
CA VAL A 280 4.19 4.21 -14.95
C VAL A 280 3.43 4.11 -16.28
N ARG A 281 4.03 4.60 -17.39
CA ARG A 281 3.43 4.55 -18.73
C ARG A 281 3.02 3.12 -19.11
N MET A 282 3.93 2.18 -18.98
CA MET A 282 3.67 0.79 -19.37
C MET A 282 2.61 0.13 -18.48
N PHE A 283 2.64 0.40 -17.18
CA PHE A 283 1.64 -0.08 -16.25
C PHE A 283 0.23 0.44 -16.60
N LEU A 284 0.10 1.74 -16.87
CA LEU A 284 -1.17 2.35 -17.29
C LEU A 284 -1.65 1.85 -18.64
N GLU A 285 -0.75 1.68 -19.61
CA GLU A 285 -1.08 1.11 -20.93
C GLU A 285 -1.63 -0.32 -20.79
N ARG A 286 -1.05 -1.12 -19.91
CA ARG A 286 -1.50 -2.50 -19.66
C ARG A 286 -2.83 -2.54 -18.92
N ALA A 287 -2.99 -1.69 -17.90
CA ALA A 287 -4.25 -1.55 -17.18
C ALA A 287 -5.39 -1.12 -18.12
N TYR A 288 -5.15 -0.14 -19.01
CA TYR A 288 -6.11 0.27 -20.02
C TYR A 288 -6.52 -0.88 -20.94
N LYS A 289 -5.53 -1.62 -21.49
CA LYS A 289 -5.81 -2.76 -22.37
C LYS A 289 -6.63 -3.84 -21.67
N LEU A 290 -6.33 -4.16 -20.42
CA LEU A 290 -7.11 -5.12 -19.64
C LEU A 290 -8.53 -4.61 -19.36
N SER A 291 -8.68 -3.35 -18.94
CA SER A 291 -10.01 -2.74 -18.74
C SER A 291 -10.88 -2.88 -20.00
N ARG A 292 -10.33 -2.54 -21.17
CA ARG A 292 -11.01 -2.72 -22.47
C ARG A 292 -11.37 -4.18 -22.77
N GLN A 293 -10.44 -5.10 -22.56
CA GLN A 293 -10.66 -6.53 -22.82
C GLN A 293 -11.78 -7.13 -21.98
N TRP A 294 -11.97 -6.63 -20.76
CA TRP A 294 -12.99 -7.09 -19.83
C TRP A 294 -14.30 -6.30 -19.91
N GLY A 295 -14.46 -5.43 -20.92
CA GLY A 295 -15.69 -4.69 -21.20
C GLY A 295 -15.74 -3.31 -20.54
N ASP A 296 -14.66 -2.54 -20.64
CA ASP A 296 -14.54 -1.19 -20.07
C ASP A 296 -14.77 -1.18 -18.55
N ILE A 297 -14.18 -2.16 -17.86
CA ILE A 297 -14.37 -2.26 -16.41
C ILE A 297 -13.64 -1.13 -15.69
N PRO A 298 -14.20 -0.62 -14.57
CA PRO A 298 -13.54 0.37 -13.74
C PRO A 298 -12.16 -0.07 -13.29
N VAL A 299 -11.26 0.90 -13.06
CA VAL A 299 -9.87 0.65 -12.64
C VAL A 299 -9.58 1.37 -11.34
N VAL A 300 -8.95 0.67 -10.39
CA VAL A 300 -8.33 1.25 -9.19
C VAL A 300 -6.87 0.87 -9.17
N ILE A 301 -6.00 1.83 -8.89
CA ILE A 301 -4.56 1.68 -8.82
C ILE A 301 -4.09 2.15 -7.45
N GLY A 302 -3.54 1.24 -6.66
CA GLY A 302 -2.75 1.56 -5.47
C GLY A 302 -1.25 1.48 -5.78
N GLY A 303 -0.43 2.24 -5.06
CA GLY A 303 1.01 2.03 -5.12
C GLY A 303 1.85 3.14 -4.50
N ASP A 304 3.12 2.81 -4.32
CA ASP A 304 4.20 3.76 -4.05
C ASP A 304 4.80 4.21 -5.39
N LEU A 305 4.51 5.45 -5.77
CA LEU A 305 5.00 6.03 -7.02
C LEU A 305 6.40 6.64 -6.89
N ASN A 306 6.95 6.72 -5.68
CA ASN A 306 8.19 7.43 -5.38
C ASN A 306 8.24 8.80 -6.07
N SER A 307 7.10 9.48 -6.10
CA SER A 307 6.88 10.74 -6.81
C SER A 307 5.97 11.63 -5.97
N ILE A 308 6.38 12.88 -5.77
CA ILE A 308 5.64 13.81 -4.93
C ILE A 308 4.42 14.38 -5.68
N PRO A 309 3.48 14.99 -4.94
CA PRO A 309 2.32 15.65 -5.53
C PRO A 309 2.76 16.77 -6.47
N GLN A 310 1.96 17.01 -7.52
CA GLN A 310 2.22 18.02 -8.55
C GLN A 310 3.55 17.86 -9.32
N SER A 311 4.32 16.78 -9.08
CA SER A 311 5.46 16.42 -9.92
C SER A 311 5.00 16.13 -11.37
N PRO A 312 5.88 16.26 -12.37
CA PRO A 312 5.53 15.92 -13.75
C PRO A 312 5.01 14.48 -13.92
N ILE A 313 5.50 13.50 -13.15
CA ILE A 313 4.92 12.14 -13.15
C ILE A 313 3.49 12.16 -12.60
N TYR A 314 3.24 12.86 -11.49
CA TYR A 314 1.88 13.01 -10.97
C TYR A 314 0.95 13.67 -12.00
N GLN A 315 1.42 14.72 -12.67
CA GLN A 315 0.67 15.42 -13.73
C GLN A 315 0.39 14.51 -14.92
N PHE A 316 1.33 13.61 -15.28
CA PHE A 316 1.08 12.61 -16.31
C PHE A 316 -0.12 11.72 -15.95
N LEU A 317 -0.18 11.17 -14.73
CA LEU A 317 -1.34 10.38 -14.27
C LEU A 317 -2.64 11.19 -14.30
N ALA A 318 -2.62 12.42 -13.81
CA ALA A 318 -3.81 13.25 -13.65
C ALA A 318 -4.34 13.83 -14.98
N SER A 319 -3.45 14.29 -15.86
CA SER A 319 -3.82 14.97 -17.12
C SER A 319 -3.87 14.03 -18.33
N SER A 320 -3.41 12.78 -18.17
CA SER A 320 -3.22 11.81 -19.25
C SER A 320 -2.10 12.11 -20.25
N GLU A 321 -1.35 13.21 -20.08
CA GLU A 321 -0.28 13.59 -21.01
C GLU A 321 0.89 14.29 -20.34
N LEU A 322 2.06 14.21 -20.98
CA LEU A 322 3.27 14.89 -20.54
C LEU A 322 4.22 15.12 -21.71
N ASP A 323 4.67 16.36 -21.90
CA ASP A 323 5.84 16.63 -22.75
C ASP A 323 7.12 16.63 -21.88
N VAL A 324 7.95 15.61 -22.06
CA VAL A 324 9.15 15.42 -21.22
C VAL A 324 10.23 16.49 -21.45
N GLN A 325 10.20 17.19 -22.58
CA GLN A 325 11.19 18.26 -22.86
C GLN A 325 11.03 19.48 -21.94
N LEU A 326 9.87 19.64 -21.31
CA LEU A 326 9.63 20.75 -20.39
C LEU A 326 10.36 20.57 -19.05
N TYR A 327 10.95 19.39 -18.80
CA TYR A 327 11.48 19.04 -17.48
C TYR A 327 12.86 18.36 -17.53
N ASP A 328 13.70 18.64 -16.53
CA ASP A 328 14.90 17.83 -16.28
C ASP A 328 14.46 16.43 -15.84
N ARG A 329 14.94 15.40 -16.54
CA ARG A 329 14.71 13.99 -16.25
C ARG A 329 14.91 13.61 -14.79
N ARG A 330 15.83 14.25 -14.07
CA ARG A 330 16.11 13.96 -12.65
C ARG A 330 15.11 14.60 -11.69
N LYS A 331 14.27 15.50 -12.18
CA LYS A 331 13.33 16.29 -11.37
C LYS A 331 11.88 15.91 -11.57
N ILE A 332 11.56 15.05 -12.55
CA ILE A 332 10.16 14.73 -12.88
C ILE A 332 9.38 13.98 -11.79
N SER A 333 10.06 13.37 -10.80
CA SER A 333 9.41 12.80 -9.61
C SER A 333 9.28 13.82 -8.46
N GLY A 334 9.92 14.98 -8.57
CA GLY A 334 9.99 16.05 -7.56
C GLY A 334 10.70 15.71 -6.24
N GLN A 335 11.19 14.47 -6.07
CA GLN A 335 11.88 14.04 -4.83
C GLN A 335 13.13 14.88 -4.50
N LEU A 336 13.90 15.31 -5.52
CA LEU A 336 15.08 16.13 -5.29
C LEU A 336 14.74 17.53 -4.77
N GLU A 337 13.73 18.18 -5.34
CA GLU A 337 13.32 19.53 -4.96
C GLU A 337 12.74 19.55 -3.55
N TYR A 338 11.97 18.52 -3.22
CA TYR A 338 11.41 18.33 -1.89
C TYR A 338 12.48 18.13 -0.80
N ALA A 339 13.55 17.39 -1.11
CA ALA A 339 14.66 17.19 -0.18
C ALA A 339 15.36 18.50 0.23
N TYR A 340 15.40 19.51 -0.66
CA TYR A 340 15.94 20.84 -0.33
C TYR A 340 15.00 21.62 0.60
N GLN A 341 13.70 21.58 0.35
CA GLN A 341 12.71 22.25 1.20
C GLN A 341 12.68 21.64 2.62
N CYS A 342 12.80 20.32 2.75
CA CYS A 342 12.93 19.64 4.04
C CYS A 342 14.20 19.98 4.83
N ARG A 343 15.29 20.43 4.17
CA ARG A 343 16.50 20.90 4.86
C ARG A 343 16.30 22.27 5.51
N ASP A 344 15.58 23.18 4.87
CA ASP A 344 15.23 24.49 5.45
C ASP A 344 14.28 24.35 6.65
N PHE A 345 13.40 23.35 6.66
CA PHE A 345 12.54 23.06 7.83
C PHE A 345 13.31 22.62 9.08
N ARG A 346 14.59 22.22 8.99
CA ARG A 346 15.45 21.97 10.17
C ARG A 346 16.01 23.26 10.78
N PHE A 347 15.90 24.39 10.09
CA PHE A 347 16.37 25.71 10.54
C PHE A 347 15.31 26.78 10.23
N GLN A 348 14.14 26.68 10.85
CA GLN A 348 13.27 27.85 11.02
C GLN A 348 13.19 28.17 12.50
N ASN A 349 14.27 28.80 12.99
CA ASN A 349 14.14 29.83 14.00
C ASN A 349 13.92 31.15 13.25
N GLU A 350 12.99 31.96 13.74
CA GLU A 350 12.49 33.22 13.20
C GLU A 350 13.49 34.03 12.36
N ASN A 351 13.22 34.20 11.05
CA ASN A 351 13.54 35.40 10.22
C ASN A 351 13.34 35.18 8.71
N ALA A 352 12.21 34.60 8.27
CA ALA A 352 11.89 34.43 6.84
C ALA A 352 11.14 35.63 6.22
N ALA A 353 11.38 36.86 6.69
CA ALA A 353 10.69 38.06 6.19
C ALA A 353 11.52 38.93 5.23
N ARG A 354 12.73 38.52 4.83
CA ARG A 354 13.57 39.30 3.90
C ARG A 354 14.37 38.42 2.96
N ARG A 355 13.75 38.03 1.83
CA ARG A 355 14.44 37.74 0.56
C ARG A 355 13.44 37.52 -0.58
N GLY A 356 12.70 38.58 -0.91
CA GLY A 356 11.94 38.67 -2.16
C GLY A 356 12.73 39.48 -3.17
N ALA A 357 13.61 38.83 -3.94
CA ALA A 357 14.17 39.42 -5.16
C ALA A 357 13.47 38.76 -6.35
N TRP A 358 12.61 39.54 -7.00
CA TRP A 358 11.93 39.22 -8.24
C TRP A 358 12.98 39.00 -9.35
N MET A 359 13.06 37.80 -9.91
CA MET A 359 13.88 37.49 -11.09
C MET A 359 12.94 37.28 -12.28
N PRO A 360 13.22 37.85 -13.47
CA PRO A 360 12.39 37.65 -14.65
C PRO A 360 12.49 36.18 -15.12
N ASN A 361 11.36 35.59 -15.50
CA ASN A 361 11.29 34.26 -16.10
C ASN A 361 12.22 34.16 -17.33
N PRO A 362 13.27 33.32 -17.33
CA PRO A 362 13.91 32.93 -18.58
C PRO A 362 12.92 32.04 -19.35
N LYS A 363 12.91 32.17 -20.68
CA LYS A 363 12.21 31.23 -21.59
C LYS A 363 12.50 29.78 -21.16
N PRO A 364 11.54 28.85 -21.25
CA PRO A 364 11.81 27.46 -20.88
C PRO A 364 12.92 26.94 -21.79
N LEU A 365 14.11 26.75 -21.20
CA LEU A 365 15.16 25.97 -21.84
C LEU A 365 14.58 24.55 -21.94
N LEU A 366 14.29 24.10 -23.16
CA LEU A 366 13.89 22.72 -23.39
C LEU A 366 15.03 21.82 -22.91
N TYR A 367 14.71 20.90 -22.01
CA TYR A 367 15.67 19.92 -21.52
C TYR A 367 15.89 18.86 -22.59
N ARG A 368 17.17 18.58 -22.87
CA ARG A 368 17.54 17.57 -23.85
C ARG A 368 17.70 16.21 -23.16
N TRP A 369 16.80 15.30 -23.48
CA TRP A 369 16.89 13.89 -23.12
C TRP A 369 17.65 13.15 -24.21
N SER A 370 18.42 12.13 -23.85
CA SER A 370 19.04 11.23 -24.84
C SER A 370 17.98 10.34 -25.50
N ASP A 371 18.27 9.80 -26.68
CA ASP A 371 17.35 8.87 -27.34
C ASP A 371 17.10 7.59 -26.52
N GLU A 372 18.08 7.16 -25.73
CA GLU A 372 17.92 6.05 -24.80
C GLU A 372 16.94 6.42 -23.67
N GLU A 373 17.09 7.61 -23.08
CA GLU A 373 16.20 8.11 -22.03
C GLU A 373 14.77 8.29 -22.55
N LEU A 374 14.61 8.81 -23.76
CA LEU A 374 13.30 8.91 -24.43
C LEU A 374 12.71 7.52 -24.67
N ARG A 375 13.48 6.58 -25.21
CA ARG A 375 13.00 5.21 -25.45
C ARG A 375 12.57 4.50 -24.16
N LEU A 376 13.29 4.69 -23.06
CA LEU A 376 12.90 4.15 -21.75
C LEU A 376 11.59 4.78 -21.26
N ALA A 377 11.47 6.11 -21.35
CA ALA A 377 10.32 6.84 -20.81
C ALA A 377 9.05 6.67 -21.65
N THR A 378 9.16 6.79 -22.97
CA THR A 378 8.02 6.89 -23.89
C THR A 378 7.75 5.57 -24.62
N GLY A 379 8.70 4.64 -24.59
CA GLY A 379 8.69 3.41 -25.39
C GLY A 379 9.24 3.60 -26.82
N ILE A 380 9.40 4.83 -27.30
CA ILE A 380 9.79 5.14 -28.68
C ILE A 380 10.84 6.26 -28.69
N GLY A 381 11.99 6.00 -29.34
CA GLY A 381 13.06 7.01 -29.48
C GLY A 381 12.57 8.25 -30.24
N GLY A 382 13.02 9.44 -29.83
CA GLY A 382 12.66 10.72 -30.45
C GLY A 382 11.26 11.24 -30.12
N VAL A 383 10.38 10.45 -29.49
CA VAL A 383 9.07 10.91 -29.02
C VAL A 383 9.20 11.56 -27.66
N THR A 384 8.65 12.76 -27.50
CA THR A 384 8.73 13.53 -26.24
C THR A 384 7.38 13.71 -25.56
N HIS A 385 6.30 13.61 -26.33
CA HIS A 385 4.94 13.68 -25.81
C HIS A 385 4.47 12.27 -25.49
N VAL A 386 4.22 12.01 -24.21
CA VAL A 386 3.72 10.72 -23.72
C VAL A 386 2.27 10.88 -23.33
N GLN A 387 1.44 9.89 -23.67
CA GLN A 387 0.02 9.89 -23.33
C GLN A 387 -0.44 8.53 -22.81
N HIS A 388 -1.48 8.52 -21.98
CA HIS A 388 -2.24 7.32 -21.63
C HIS A 388 -3.75 7.55 -21.79
N GLN A 389 -4.54 6.48 -21.80
CA GLN A 389 -5.97 6.57 -22.11
C GLN A 389 -6.88 6.51 -20.87
N LEU A 390 -6.35 6.10 -19.71
CA LEU A 390 -7.12 6.09 -18.46
C LEU A 390 -7.39 7.51 -17.97
N LYS A 391 -8.65 7.82 -17.63
CA LYS A 391 -9.03 9.06 -16.94
C LYS A 391 -8.97 8.82 -15.45
N LEU A 392 -7.87 9.22 -14.82
CA LEU A 392 -7.58 8.89 -13.43
C LEU A 392 -7.82 10.08 -12.51
N CYS A 393 -8.51 9.83 -11.41
CA CYS A 393 -8.69 10.74 -10.30
C CYS A 393 -7.99 10.18 -9.06
N SER A 394 -7.31 11.04 -8.31
CA SER A 394 -6.79 10.65 -6.99
C SER A 394 -7.94 10.54 -6.01
N ALA A 395 -8.07 9.42 -5.31
CA ALA A 395 -9.18 9.13 -4.41
C ALA A 395 -9.31 10.14 -3.26
N TYR A 396 -8.22 10.83 -2.93
CA TYR A 396 -8.20 11.84 -1.88
C TYR A 396 -8.58 13.24 -2.36
N ILE A 397 -8.46 13.50 -3.67
CA ILE A 397 -8.90 14.77 -4.23
C ILE A 397 -10.43 14.78 -4.28
N GLY A 398 -11.03 15.88 -3.83
CA GLY A 398 -12.49 16.07 -3.83
C GLY A 398 -13.18 15.64 -2.54
N VAL A 399 -12.54 14.84 -1.69
CA VAL A 399 -13.03 14.58 -0.32
C VAL A 399 -12.54 15.71 0.61
N PRO A 400 -13.42 16.32 1.42
CA PRO A 400 -13.01 17.31 2.41
C PRO A 400 -11.89 16.77 3.31
N GLY A 401 -10.98 17.64 3.73
CA GLY A 401 -9.89 17.22 4.61
C GLY A 401 -9.35 18.35 5.46
N SER A 402 -8.60 17.98 6.50
CA SER A 402 -8.03 18.96 7.42
C SER A 402 -6.74 19.54 6.87
N SER A 403 -6.53 20.86 6.96
CA SER A 403 -5.24 21.49 6.63
C SER A 403 -4.06 21.00 7.49
N ARG A 404 -4.33 20.23 8.55
CA ARG A 404 -3.30 19.59 9.39
C ARG A 404 -2.71 18.33 8.76
N THR A 405 -3.42 17.74 7.80
CA THR A 405 -3.14 16.45 7.16
C THR A 405 -3.18 16.54 5.65
N ARG A 406 -3.78 17.60 5.07
CA ARG A 406 -3.91 17.84 3.63
C ARG A 406 -3.14 19.08 3.15
N ASP A 407 -2.66 19.01 1.91
CA ASP A 407 -2.16 20.16 1.16
C ASP A 407 -3.32 20.99 0.58
N ASN A 408 -2.98 22.08 -0.12
CA ASN A 408 -3.95 22.98 -0.75
C ASN A 408 -4.70 22.36 -1.94
N HIS A 409 -4.28 21.19 -2.40
CA HIS A 409 -4.91 20.44 -3.50
C HIS A 409 -5.79 19.29 -2.99
N GLY A 410 -5.94 19.14 -1.67
CA GLY A 410 -6.81 18.15 -1.02
C GLY A 410 -6.12 16.85 -0.63
N GLU A 411 -4.82 16.75 -0.82
CA GLU A 411 -4.15 15.48 -0.72
C GLU A 411 -3.20 15.35 0.50
N PRO A 412 -2.85 14.14 0.97
CA PRO A 412 -2.12 13.96 2.23
C PRO A 412 -0.76 14.68 2.29
N LEU A 413 -0.45 15.41 3.35
CA LEU A 413 0.85 16.09 3.47
C LEU A 413 2.04 15.12 3.54
N ALA A 414 1.84 13.96 4.15
CA ALA A 414 2.84 12.91 4.22
C ALA A 414 2.18 11.53 4.24
N THR A 415 2.80 10.59 3.54
CA THR A 415 2.49 9.16 3.55
C THR A 415 3.71 8.33 3.91
N SER A 416 4.92 8.89 3.87
CA SER A 416 6.18 8.27 4.31
C SER A 416 6.96 9.21 5.22
N TYR A 417 7.60 8.67 6.26
CA TYR A 417 8.45 9.43 7.17
C TYR A 417 9.60 8.63 7.79
N HIS A 418 10.82 8.99 7.43
CA HIS A 418 12.05 8.49 8.03
C HIS A 418 13.09 9.63 8.20
N SER A 419 14.31 9.32 8.64
CA SER A 419 15.30 10.34 9.03
C SER A 419 15.73 11.29 7.91
N LYS A 420 15.49 10.93 6.63
CA LYS A 420 15.92 11.67 5.44
C LYS A 420 14.77 12.23 4.60
N PHE A 421 13.53 11.79 4.83
CA PHE A 421 12.39 12.18 4.03
C PHE A 421 11.11 12.18 4.86
N MET A 422 10.22 13.14 4.60
CA MET A 422 8.86 13.18 5.15
C MET A 422 7.95 13.79 4.10
N GLY A 423 7.20 13.00 3.36
CA GLY A 423 6.37 13.50 2.27
C GLY A 423 5.40 12.46 1.74
N ARG A 424 4.66 12.81 0.69
CA ARG A 424 3.75 11.89 0.00
C ARG A 424 4.44 11.25 -1.19
N VAL A 425 4.33 9.93 -1.26
CA VAL A 425 4.74 9.13 -2.43
C VAL A 425 3.74 8.02 -2.77
N ASP A 426 2.80 7.75 -1.88
CA ASP A 426 1.77 6.73 -2.04
C ASP A 426 0.47 7.37 -2.56
N TYR A 427 -0.26 6.64 -3.40
CA TYR A 427 -1.52 7.10 -3.98
C TYR A 427 -2.53 5.97 -4.16
N ILE A 428 -3.81 6.34 -4.17
CA ILE A 428 -4.89 5.52 -4.72
C ILE A 428 -5.53 6.34 -5.84
N TRP A 429 -5.43 5.83 -7.07
CA TRP A 429 -6.08 6.39 -8.25
C TRP A 429 -7.26 5.53 -8.65
N HIS A 430 -8.30 6.14 -9.22
CA HIS A 430 -9.44 5.41 -9.76
C HIS A 430 -9.95 6.07 -11.05
N THR A 431 -10.66 5.31 -11.87
CA THR A 431 -11.40 5.86 -13.01
C THR A 431 -12.75 6.45 -12.60
N GLU A 432 -13.37 7.22 -13.50
CA GLU A 432 -14.59 8.00 -13.23
C GLU A 432 -15.82 7.15 -12.91
N GLU A 433 -15.81 5.86 -13.25
CA GLU A 433 -16.87 4.92 -12.91
C GLU A 433 -16.90 4.58 -11.41
N LEU A 434 -15.93 5.06 -10.64
CA LEU A 434 -15.86 4.93 -9.19
C LEU A 434 -15.82 6.30 -8.53
N VAL A 435 -16.48 6.41 -7.38
CA VAL A 435 -16.54 7.65 -6.60
C VAL A 435 -16.04 7.42 -5.17
N PRO A 436 -15.16 8.28 -4.63
CA PRO A 436 -14.77 8.25 -3.22
C PRO A 436 -15.94 8.61 -2.32
N VAL A 437 -16.36 7.65 -1.48
CA VAL A 437 -17.38 7.84 -0.44
C VAL A 437 -16.76 8.47 0.80
N ARG A 438 -15.62 7.92 1.23
CA ARG A 438 -14.84 8.43 2.36
C ARG A 438 -13.40 7.95 2.28
N VAL A 439 -12.52 8.70 2.92
CA VAL A 439 -11.09 8.39 2.98
C VAL A 439 -10.59 8.46 4.42
N LEU A 440 -9.54 7.70 4.72
CA LEU A 440 -8.92 7.72 6.04
C LEU A 440 -7.77 8.75 6.07
N GLU A 441 -7.91 9.78 6.89
CA GLU A 441 -6.89 10.81 7.07
C GLU A 441 -5.56 10.21 7.53
N THR A 442 -4.44 10.75 7.01
CA THR A 442 -3.11 10.43 7.52
C THR A 442 -2.85 11.13 8.87
N LEU A 443 -1.66 10.95 9.43
CA LEU A 443 -1.30 11.60 10.68
C LEU A 443 -0.98 13.08 10.46
N PRO A 444 -1.41 13.96 11.37
CA PRO A 444 -1.01 15.37 11.31
C PRO A 444 0.51 15.52 11.31
N ILE A 445 1.05 16.46 10.52
CA ILE A 445 2.51 16.68 10.41
C ILE A 445 3.17 16.92 11.78
N ASN A 446 2.50 17.64 12.69
CA ASN A 446 3.03 17.86 14.04
C ASN A 446 3.10 16.57 14.88
N SER A 447 2.22 15.60 14.63
CA SER A 447 2.29 14.28 15.27
C SER A 447 3.45 13.46 14.71
N LEU A 448 3.64 13.43 13.39
CA LEU A 448 4.79 12.78 12.75
C LEU A 448 6.12 13.37 13.25
N ARG A 449 6.26 14.71 13.24
CA ARG A 449 7.47 15.36 13.76
C ARG A 449 7.80 14.99 15.21
N ARG A 450 6.78 14.77 16.05
CA ARG A 450 6.96 14.35 17.45
C ARG A 450 7.36 12.89 17.61
N SER A 451 7.04 12.00 16.66
CA SER A 451 7.48 10.60 16.72
C SER A 451 8.96 10.44 16.39
N GLY A 452 9.59 11.42 15.71
CA GLY A 452 11.01 11.40 15.37
C GLY A 452 11.39 10.52 14.16
N GLY A 453 10.50 9.60 13.78
CA GLY A 453 10.55 8.73 12.61
C GLY A 453 9.39 7.75 12.62
N LEU A 454 9.25 6.99 11.55
CA LEU A 454 8.49 5.75 11.48
C LEU A 454 9.46 4.62 11.00
N PRO A 455 9.22 3.33 11.31
CA PRO A 455 8.19 2.77 12.19
C PRO A 455 8.26 3.31 13.64
N SER A 456 7.23 3.04 14.43
CA SER A 456 7.14 3.49 15.83
C SER A 456 6.36 2.49 16.68
N GLU A 457 6.23 2.76 17.98
CA GLU A 457 5.42 1.95 18.91
C GLU A 457 4.01 1.61 18.39
N LYS A 458 3.41 2.46 17.55
CA LYS A 458 2.03 2.32 17.06
C LYS A 458 1.90 2.03 15.57
N TRP A 459 2.98 2.09 14.81
CA TRP A 459 2.95 2.04 13.35
C TRP A 459 4.06 1.12 12.86
N GLY A 460 3.68 0.04 12.15
CA GLY A 460 4.60 -1.03 11.74
C GLY A 460 5.36 -0.79 10.43
N SER A 461 5.20 0.37 9.81
CA SER A 461 5.89 0.77 8.58
C SER A 461 6.38 2.21 8.69
N ASP A 462 7.37 2.58 7.88
CA ASP A 462 7.73 3.98 7.67
C ASP A 462 6.76 4.73 6.75
N HIS A 463 5.83 4.01 6.13
CA HIS A 463 4.69 4.56 5.42
C HIS A 463 3.40 4.50 6.25
N LEU A 464 2.39 5.25 5.84
CA LEU A 464 1.04 5.22 6.37
C LEU A 464 0.11 4.64 5.30
N ALA A 465 -0.67 3.63 5.66
CA ALA A 465 -1.63 3.02 4.73
C ALA A 465 -2.59 4.08 4.15
N LEU A 466 -2.76 4.14 2.84
CA LEU A 466 -3.85 4.89 2.25
C LEU A 466 -5.10 4.02 2.23
N VAL A 467 -6.23 4.56 2.66
CA VAL A 467 -7.49 3.82 2.71
C VAL A 467 -8.62 4.68 2.15
N CYS A 468 -9.35 4.12 1.19
CA CYS A 468 -10.51 4.76 0.57
C CYS A 468 -11.68 3.77 0.49
N GLU A 469 -12.86 4.22 0.84
CA GLU A 469 -14.11 3.55 0.49
C GLU A 469 -14.62 4.14 -0.82
N LEU A 470 -14.78 3.28 -1.84
CA LEU A 470 -15.27 3.63 -3.17
C LEU A 470 -16.66 3.02 -3.39
N ALA A 471 -17.50 3.70 -4.15
CA ALA A 471 -18.74 3.16 -4.70
C ALA A 471 -18.72 3.24 -6.23
N PHE A 472 -19.55 2.43 -6.88
CA PHE A 472 -19.74 2.53 -8.33
C PHE A 472 -20.63 3.73 -8.66
N ALA A 473 -20.25 4.54 -9.64
CA ALA A 473 -20.96 5.76 -10.00
C ALA A 473 -22.39 5.50 -10.51
N ASP A 474 -22.65 4.33 -11.10
CA ASP A 474 -23.99 3.95 -11.56
C ASP A 474 -24.98 3.65 -10.41
N ASP A 475 -24.50 3.43 -9.18
CA ASP A 475 -25.37 3.41 -7.99
C ASP A 475 -25.95 4.78 -7.66
N VAL A 476 -25.26 5.86 -8.05
CA VAL A 476 -25.66 7.24 -7.73
C VAL A 476 -26.76 7.70 -8.69
N ASN A 477 -26.64 7.34 -9.97
CA ASN A 477 -27.54 7.76 -11.04
C ASN A 477 -28.82 6.90 -11.16
N GLY A 478 -28.95 5.83 -10.38
CA GLY A 478 -30.13 4.96 -10.37
C GLY A 478 -31.35 5.52 -9.61
N THR A 479 -31.35 6.82 -9.28
CA THR A 479 -32.43 7.50 -8.54
C THR A 479 -33.30 8.44 -9.40
N GLU A 480 -33.14 8.43 -10.73
CA GLU A 480 -34.06 9.16 -11.64
C GLU A 480 -35.31 8.37 -12.03
#